data_AF-A0A934V7M9-F1
#
_entry.id   AF-A0A934V7M9-F1
#
_cell.length_a   1.000
_cell.length_b   1.000
_cell.length_c   1.000
_cell.angle_alpha   90.00
_cell.angle_beta   90.00
_cell.angle_gamma   90.00
#
_symmetry.space_group_name_H-M   'P 1'
#
loop_
_entity.id
_entity.type
_entity.pdbx_description
1 polymer ?
#
loop_
_entity_poly.entity_id
_entity_poly.type
_entity_poly.pdbx_seq_one_letter_code
_entity_poly.pdbx_strand_id
1 'polypeptide(L)'
;MENPHDNPAALKALQDAIYREKILRARGMSPEERFNEAMDLTNSVAERMIEGVIWQTGNSDRETAIAEVHRRMERLSRARDKNLYVSVA
;
A
#
# COMPACT_ATOMS: atom_id res chain seq x y z
N MET A 1 7.85 19.87 24.55
CA MET A 1 7.35 18.48 24.46
C MET A 1 8.55 17.62 24.14
N GLU A 2 8.82 16.62 24.97
CA GLU A 2 9.86 15.62 24.73
C GLU A 2 9.54 14.87 23.43
N ASN A 3 10.53 14.67 22.57
CA ASN A 3 10.34 14.02 21.28
C ASN A 3 9.96 12.54 21.52
N PRO A 4 8.79 12.05 21.08
CA PRO A 4 8.36 10.68 21.34
C PRO A 4 9.28 9.62 20.72
N HIS A 5 10.17 10.00 19.79
CA HIS A 5 11.22 9.12 19.26
C HIS A 5 12.28 8.73 20.31
N ASP A 6 12.48 9.54 21.35
CA ASP A 6 13.52 9.34 22.36
C ASP A 6 13.01 8.54 23.58
N ASN A 7 11.71 8.22 23.62
CA ASN A 7 11.08 7.46 24.70
C ASN A 7 10.28 6.27 24.12
N PRO A 8 10.80 5.04 24.21
CA PRO A 8 10.14 3.84 23.67
C PRO A 8 8.70 3.62 24.18
N ALA A 9 8.41 3.98 25.43
CA ALA A 9 7.07 3.84 25.99
C ALA A 9 6.09 4.86 25.38
N ALA A 10 6.55 6.09 25.16
CA ALA A 10 5.76 7.13 24.49
C ALA A 10 5.47 6.76 23.02
N LEU A 11 6.48 6.21 22.33
CA LEU A 11 6.31 5.73 20.95
C LEU A 11 5.27 4.59 20.87
N LYS A 12 5.33 3.63 21.80
CA LYS A 12 4.37 2.52 21.85
C LYS A 12 2.95 3.02 22.13
N ALA A 13 2.78 3.93 23.09
CA ALA A 13 1.48 4.52 23.38
C ALA A 13 0.88 5.25 22.17
N LEU A 14 1.69 5.97 21.40
CA LEU A 14 1.26 6.63 20.16
C LEU A 14 0.83 5.61 19.10
N GLN A 15 1.59 4.53 18.90
CA GLN A 15 1.23 3.46 17.97
C GLN A 15 -0.11 2.81 18.34
N ASP A 16 -0.32 2.54 19.62
CA ASP A 16 -1.56 1.93 20.12
C ASP A 16 -2.76 2.87 19.96
N ALA A 17 -2.56 4.17 20.17
CA ALA A 17 -3.59 5.18 19.91
C ALA A 17 -4.00 5.22 18.43
N ILE A 18 -3.02 5.27 17.52
CA ILE A 18 -3.25 5.24 16.06
C ILE A 18 -3.99 3.96 15.66
N TYR A 19 -3.56 2.81 16.18
CA TYR A 19 -4.18 1.52 15.87
C TYR A 19 -5.64 1.46 16.35
N ARG A 20 -5.89 1.90 17.58
CA ARG A 20 -7.24 1.96 18.16
C ARG A 20 -8.16 2.86 17.33
N GLU A 21 -7.68 4.05 16.95
CA GLU A 21 -8.43 4.99 16.14
C GLU A 21 -8.81 4.38 14.78
N LYS A 22 -7.86 3.72 14.11
CA LYS A 22 -8.11 3.00 12.86
C LYS A 22 -9.22 1.96 12.99
N ILE A 23 -9.22 1.17 14.07
CA ILE A 23 -10.27 0.18 14.35
C ILE A 23 -11.62 0.85 14.57
N LEU A 24 -11.68 1.87 15.43
CA LEU A 24 -12.93 2.54 15.76
C LEU A 24 -13.55 3.19 14.53
N ARG A 25 -12.73 3.84 13.70
CA ARG A 25 -13.14 4.40 12.41
C ARG A 25 -13.70 3.32 11.49
N ALA A 26 -12.98 2.22 11.28
CA ALA A 26 -13.43 1.12 10.42
C ALA A 26 -14.76 0.49 10.89
N ARG A 27 -14.97 0.40 12.22
CA ARG A 27 -16.23 -0.09 12.80
C ARG A 27 -17.40 0.84 12.54
N GLY A 28 -17.17 2.16 12.51
CA GLY A 28 -18.19 3.18 12.28
C GLY A 28 -18.62 3.35 10.82
N MET A 29 -17.83 2.84 9.87
CA MET A 29 -18.13 2.98 8.44
C MET A 29 -19.28 2.10 7.99
N SER A 30 -20.13 2.70 7.16
CA SER A 30 -21.08 2.00 6.30
C SER A 30 -20.36 1.16 5.24
N PRO A 31 -21.06 0.18 4.62
CA PRO A 31 -20.48 -0.59 3.51
C PRO A 31 -20.00 0.27 2.33
N GLU A 32 -20.70 1.35 2.01
CA GLU A 32 -20.34 2.26 0.92
C GLU A 32 -19.05 3.03 1.23
N GLU A 33 -18.91 3.57 2.44
CA GLU A 33 -17.69 4.25 2.88
C GLU A 33 -16.49 3.31 2.88
N ARG A 34 -16.66 2.06 3.31
CA ARG A 34 -15.60 1.03 3.26
C ARG A 34 -15.19 0.74 1.82
N PHE A 35 -16.14 0.66 0.90
CA PHE A 35 -15.85 0.43 -0.51
C PHE A 35 -15.06 1.59 -1.10
N ASN A 36 -15.50 2.83 -0.87
CA ASN A 36 -14.81 4.03 -1.36
C ASN A 36 -13.38 4.12 -0.81
N GLU A 37 -13.17 3.85 0.48
CA GLU A 37 -11.83 3.81 1.05
C GLU A 37 -10.94 2.73 0.42
N ALA A 38 -11.49 1.55 0.15
CA ALA A 38 -10.74 0.49 -0.53
C ALA A 38 -10.34 0.91 -1.95
N MET A 39 -11.20 1.64 -2.66
CA MET A 39 -10.90 2.20 -3.98
C MET A 39 -9.81 3.28 -3.89
N ASP A 40 -9.90 4.19 -2.92
CA ASP A 40 -8.89 5.23 -2.70
C ASP A 40 -7.52 4.62 -2.39
N LEU A 41 -7.48 3.61 -1.53
CA LEU A 41 -6.25 2.87 -1.23
C LEU A 41 -5.69 2.20 -2.49
N THR A 42 -6.55 1.55 -3.27
CA THR A 42 -6.15 0.88 -4.52
C THR A 42 -5.55 1.88 -5.51
N ASN A 43 -6.20 3.03 -5.69
CA ASN A 43 -5.72 4.11 -6.56
C ASN A 43 -4.37 4.67 -6.08
N SER A 44 -4.23 4.89 -4.77
CA SER A 44 -2.98 5.37 -4.19
C SER A 44 -1.82 4.39 -4.41
N VAL A 45 -2.06 3.10 -4.23
CA VAL A 45 -1.05 2.06 -4.49
C VAL A 45 -0.70 1.99 -5.98
N ALA A 46 -1.70 2.05 -6.87
CA ALA A 46 -1.45 2.07 -8.31
C ALA A 46 -0.57 3.27 -8.73
N GLU A 47 -0.83 4.45 -8.16
CA GLU A 47 0.00 5.64 -8.41
C GLU A 47 1.45 5.42 -7.97
N ARG A 48 1.67 4.88 -6.77
CA ARG A 48 3.02 4.57 -6.28
C ARG A 48 3.76 3.58 -7.16
N MET A 49 3.07 2.61 -7.74
CA MET A 49 3.66 1.66 -8.68
C MET A 49 4.11 2.37 -9.97
N ILE A 50 3.28 3.27 -10.50
CA ILE A 50 3.58 4.07 -11.69
C ILE A 50 4.78 4.99 -11.42
N GLU A 51 4.75 5.73 -10.31
CA GLU A 51 5.87 6.59 -9.86
C GLU A 51 7.18 5.79 -9.75
N GLY A 52 7.12 4.58 -9.17
CA GLY A 52 8.27 3.70 -9.05
C GLY A 52 8.83 3.25 -10.40
N VAL A 53 7.97 2.96 -11.39
CA VAL A 53 8.40 2.63 -12.76
C VAL A 53 9.04 3.83 -13.44
N ILE A 54 8.42 5.01 -13.37
CA ILE A 54 8.96 6.26 -13.94
C ILE A 54 10.36 6.52 -13.37
N TRP A 55 10.49 6.44 -12.04
CA TRP A 55 11.77 6.64 -11.35
C TRP A 55 12.84 5.63 -11.78
N GLN A 56 12.50 4.34 -11.89
CA GLN A 56 13.46 3.29 -12.27
C GLN A 56 13.90 3.37 -13.73
N THR A 57 13.01 3.77 -14.62
CA THR A 57 13.24 3.76 -16.07
C THR A 57 13.75 5.10 -16.60
N GLY A 58 13.60 6.17 -15.83
CA GLY A 58 13.86 7.53 -16.28
C GLY A 58 12.87 8.02 -17.34
N ASN A 59 11.85 7.23 -17.68
CA ASN A 59 10.84 7.58 -18.66
C ASN A 59 9.67 8.28 -17.96
N SER A 60 9.48 9.56 -18.26
CA SER A 60 8.39 10.37 -17.71
C SER A 60 7.04 10.16 -18.43
N ASP A 61 6.99 9.34 -19.48
CA ASP A 61 5.73 8.99 -20.12
C ASP A 61 4.90 8.06 -19.25
N ARG A 62 3.77 8.58 -18.81
CA ARG A 62 2.84 7.90 -17.91
C ARG A 62 2.18 6.69 -18.57
N GLU A 63 1.85 6.76 -19.85
CA GLU A 63 1.20 5.65 -20.55
C GLU A 63 2.14 4.44 -20.64
N THR A 64 3.40 4.68 -21.02
CA THR A 64 4.44 3.64 -20.98
C THR A 64 4.64 3.08 -19.58
N ALA A 65 4.65 3.93 -18.55
CA ALA A 65 4.79 3.47 -17.17
C ALA A 65 3.62 2.57 -16.72
N ILE A 66 2.38 2.91 -17.08
CA ILE A 66 1.21 2.07 -16.82
C ILE A 66 1.33 0.71 -17.51
N ALA A 67 1.69 0.69 -18.80
CA ALA A 67 1.86 -0.54 -19.55
C ALA A 67 2.95 -1.44 -18.92
N GLU A 68 4.03 -0.85 -18.45
CA GLU A 68 5.10 -1.56 -17.76
C GLU A 68 4.67 -2.10 -16.38
N VAL A 69 3.87 -1.34 -15.61
CA VAL A 69 3.25 -1.84 -14.37
C VAL A 69 2.39 -3.06 -14.66
N HIS A 70 1.51 -3.00 -15.67
CA HIS A 70 0.67 -4.14 -16.07
C HIS A 70 1.50 -5.36 -16.43
N ARG A 71 2.53 -5.20 -17.28
CA ARG A 71 3.44 -6.28 -17.68
C ARG A 71 4.10 -6.96 -16.47
N ARG A 72 4.53 -6.18 -15.48
CA ARG A 72 5.13 -6.69 -14.23
C ARG A 72 4.10 -7.46 -13.39
N MET A 73 2.89 -6.93 -13.25
CA MET A 73 1.81 -7.60 -12.52
C MET A 73 1.40 -8.93 -13.15
N GLU A 74 1.30 -8.98 -14.47
CA GLU A 74 1.04 -10.24 -15.17
C GLU A 74 2.17 -11.26 -14.95
N ARG A 75 3.44 -10.81 -14.96
CA ARG A 75 4.57 -11.69 -14.67
C ARG A 75 4.48 -12.24 -13.25
N LEU A 76 4.07 -11.44 -12.27
CA LEU A 76 3.83 -11.89 -10.90
C LEU A 76 2.68 -12.91 -10.83
N SER A 77 1.55 -12.63 -11.51
CA SER A 77 0.42 -13.56 -11.59
C SER A 77 0.85 -14.91 -12.17
N ARG A 78 1.53 -14.91 -13.33
CA ARG A 78 2.00 -16.15 -13.98
C ARG A 78 2.95 -16.95 -13.09
N ALA A 79 3.79 -16.29 -12.31
CA ALA A 79 4.71 -16.97 -11.40
C ALA A 79 3.99 -17.51 -10.15
N ARG A 80 2.98 -16.81 -9.63
CA ARG A 80 2.05 -17.35 -8.61
C ARG A 80 1.31 -18.57 -9.12
N ASP A 81 0.70 -18.50 -10.30
CA ASP A 81 -0.11 -19.59 -10.88
C ASP A 81 0.71 -20.86 -11.13
N LYS A 82 2.01 -20.70 -11.33
CA LYS A 82 2.98 -21.79 -11.50
C LYS A 82 3.63 -22.25 -10.20
N ASN A 83 3.18 -21.76 -9.03
CA ASN A 83 3.78 -22.02 -7.71
C ASN A 83 5.29 -21.72 -7.65
N LEU A 84 5.78 -20.77 -8.45
CA LEU A 84 7.19 -20.40 -8.49
C LEU A 84 7.59 -19.46 -7.33
N TYR A 85 6.60 -18.99 -6.56
CA TYR A 85 6.80 -18.33 -5.28
C TYR A 85 6.26 -19.25 -4.19
N VAL A 86 7.06 -20.23 -3.76
CA VAL A 86 6.80 -20.93 -2.50
C VAL A 86 7.05 -19.90 -1.41
N SER A 87 6.00 -19.43 -0.73
CA SER A 87 6.19 -18.69 0.52
C SER A 87 6.79 -19.66 1.52
N VAL A 88 7.95 -19.34 2.08
CA VAL A 88 8.42 -20.02 3.29
C VAL A 88 7.36 -19.75 4.36
N ALA A 89 6.65 -20.80 4.77
CA ALA A 89 5.69 -20.78 5.87
C ALA A 89 6.41 -20.58 7.21
#